data_AF-A0A371E1K6-F1
#
_entry.id   AF-A0A371E1K6-F1
#
_cell.length_a   1.000
_cell.length_b   1.000
_cell.length_c   1.000
_cell.angle_alpha   90.00
_cell.angle_beta   90.00
_cell.angle_gamma   90.00
#
_symmetry.space_group_name_H-M   'P 1'
#
loop_
_entity.id
_entity.type
_entity.pdbx_description
1 polymer ?
#
loop_
_entity_poly.entity_id
_entity_poly.type
_entity_poly.pdbx_seq_one_letter_code
_entity_poly.pdbx_strand_id
1 'polypeptide(L)'
;VVGLVNLEFGGYALVWGTQMLEEIRSDKRGLCKGRKDLKRLMGEIFPSSYTKELHIKLQRLHQGPFSVEEYHKEMEMDLLSAQIKETREATMARFLHDLEREI
;
A
#
# COMPACT_ATOMS: atom_id res chain seq x y z
N VAL A 1 11.29 21.20 3.65
CA VAL A 1 10.66 19.88 3.94
C VAL A 1 11.71 18.79 4.11
N VAL A 2 12.72 18.67 3.24
CA VAL A 2 13.87 17.76 3.47
C VAL A 2 14.45 17.90 4.89
N GLY A 3 14.65 19.13 5.37
CA GLY A 3 15.08 19.36 6.77
C GLY A 3 14.10 18.92 7.86
N LEU A 4 12.78 18.86 7.59
CA LEU A 4 11.78 18.32 8.53
C LEU A 4 11.75 16.79 8.50
N VAL A 5 11.97 16.18 7.33
CA VAL A 5 12.05 14.72 7.17
C VAL A 5 13.33 14.20 7.81
N ASN A 6 14.47 14.89 7.63
CA ASN A 6 15.73 14.57 8.30
C ASN A 6 15.62 14.53 9.83
N LEU A 7 14.72 15.34 10.42
CA LEU A 7 14.53 15.41 11.87
C LEU A 7 13.65 14.26 12.40
N GLU A 8 12.73 13.76 11.58
CA GLU A 8 11.75 12.73 11.96
C GLU A 8 12.18 11.31 11.52
N PHE A 9 13.02 11.20 10.47
CA PHE A 9 13.44 9.93 9.87
C PHE A 9 14.97 9.83 9.81
N GLY A 10 15.50 8.68 10.21
CA GLY A 10 16.93 8.35 10.12
C GLY A 10 17.21 7.23 9.11
N GLY A 11 18.45 7.19 8.61
CA GLY A 11 18.94 6.09 7.75
C GLY A 11 18.13 5.92 6.46
N TYR A 12 17.83 4.67 6.09
CA TYR A 12 17.09 4.35 4.85
C TYR A 12 15.68 4.94 4.81
N ALA A 13 15.03 5.06 5.98
CA ALA A 13 13.70 5.66 6.09
C ALA A 13 13.69 7.13 5.65
N LEU A 14 14.83 7.82 5.74
CA LEU A 14 14.97 9.19 5.26
C LEU A 14 14.87 9.25 3.73
N VAL A 15 15.62 8.41 3.03
CA VAL A 15 15.62 8.37 1.56
C VAL A 15 14.21 8.05 1.05
N TRP A 16 13.62 6.98 1.57
CA TRP A 16 12.25 6.58 1.23
C TRP A 16 11.23 7.69 1.51
N GLY A 17 11.28 8.31 2.70
CA GLY A 17 10.36 9.37 3.09
C GLY A 17 10.51 10.64 2.24
N THR A 18 11.73 11.01 1.86
CA THR A 18 11.96 12.16 0.96
C THR A 18 11.40 11.91 -0.43
N GLN A 19 11.60 10.72 -1.01
CA GLN A 19 11.10 10.38 -2.34
C GLN A 19 9.57 10.39 -2.41
N MET A 20 8.91 9.74 -1.44
CA MET A 20 7.45 9.74 -1.32
C MET A 20 6.88 11.17 -1.21
N LEU A 21 7.54 12.05 -0.43
CA LEU A 21 7.09 13.43 -0.25
C LEU A 21 7.33 14.33 -1.47
N GLU A 22 8.34 14.05 -2.30
CA GLU A 22 8.57 14.78 -3.55
C GLU A 22 7.54 14.40 -4.63
N GLU A 23 7.22 13.11 -4.78
CA GLU A 23 6.17 12.63 -5.69
C GLU A 23 4.82 13.29 -5.35
N ILE A 24 4.49 13.35 -4.07
CA ILE A 24 3.22 13.92 -3.60
C ILE A 24 3.24 15.45 -3.63
N ARG A 25 4.37 16.11 -3.38
CA ARG A 25 4.46 17.56 -3.54
C ARG A 25 4.29 18.02 -4.97
N SER A 26 4.67 17.21 -5.96
CA SER A 26 4.40 17.50 -7.38
C SER A 26 2.90 17.67 -7.64
N ASP A 27 2.07 16.87 -6.96
CA ASP A 27 0.61 16.86 -7.04
C ASP A 27 -0.06 17.88 -6.10
N LYS A 28 0.52 18.12 -4.91
CA LYS A 28 -0.02 18.93 -3.81
C LYS A 28 0.82 20.17 -3.46
N ARG A 29 1.42 20.82 -4.48
CA ARG A 29 2.33 21.99 -4.31
C ARG A 29 1.74 23.04 -3.35
N GLY A 30 2.43 23.30 -2.25
CA GLY A 30 2.10 24.36 -1.28
C GLY A 30 1.52 23.90 0.07
N LEU A 31 1.14 22.62 0.21
CA LEU A 31 0.53 22.10 1.44
C LEU A 31 1.50 21.81 2.59
N CYS A 32 2.82 21.83 2.38
CA CYS A 32 3.80 21.46 3.41
C CYS A 32 4.78 22.60 3.71
N LYS A 33 4.46 23.42 4.72
CA LYS A 33 5.31 24.55 5.18
C LYS A 33 5.95 24.31 6.55
N GLY A 34 5.40 23.41 7.37
CA GLY A 34 5.94 23.09 8.70
C GLY A 34 5.65 21.66 9.17
N ARG A 35 6.09 21.35 10.40
CA ARG A 35 5.93 20.02 11.04
C ARG A 35 4.46 19.58 11.15
N LYS A 36 3.55 20.51 11.46
CA LYS A 36 2.11 20.23 11.56
C LYS A 36 1.52 19.81 10.21
N ASP A 37 1.94 20.49 9.14
CA ASP A 37 1.51 20.18 7.78
C ASP A 37 2.04 18.82 7.33
N LEU A 38 3.30 18.50 7.68
CA LEU A 38 3.87 17.18 7.45
C LEU A 38 3.04 16.11 8.17
N LYS A 39 2.70 16.29 9.46
CA LYS A 39 1.86 15.32 10.19
C LYS A 39 0.46 15.14 9.56
N ARG A 40 -0.18 16.23 9.10
CA ARG A 40 -1.47 16.17 8.41
C ARG A 40 -1.35 15.42 7.09
N LEU A 41 -0.36 15.78 6.28
CA LEU A 41 -0.07 15.14 5.01
C LEU A 41 0.22 13.65 5.20
N MET A 42 1.01 13.28 6.19
CA MET A 42 1.25 11.89 6.56
C MET A 42 -0.03 11.18 6.99
N GLY A 43 -0.93 11.82 7.75
CA GLY A 43 -2.23 11.24 8.10
C GLY A 43 -3.18 11.06 6.91
N GLU A 44 -3.05 11.87 5.86
CA GLU A 44 -3.78 11.70 4.60
C GLU A 44 -3.19 10.58 3.74
N ILE A 45 -1.87 10.38 3.77
CA ILE A 45 -1.15 9.44 2.91
C ILE A 45 -1.08 8.05 3.54
N PHE A 46 -0.86 7.98 4.85
CA PHE A 46 -0.87 6.69 5.53
C PHE A 46 -2.28 6.12 5.42
N PRO A 47 -2.43 4.91 4.86
CA PRO A 47 -3.71 4.26 4.80
C PRO A 47 -4.35 4.26 6.19
N SER A 48 -5.65 4.53 6.24
CA SER A 48 -6.41 4.34 7.47
C SER A 48 -6.19 2.92 8.01
N SER A 49 -6.39 2.70 9.31
CA SER A 49 -6.28 1.34 9.90
C SER A 49 -7.11 0.33 9.11
N TYR A 50 -8.30 0.72 8.68
CA TYR A 50 -9.19 -0.06 7.82
C TYR A 50 -8.57 -0.40 6.46
N THR A 51 -8.06 0.60 5.73
CA THR A 51 -7.42 0.36 4.42
C THR A 51 -6.17 -0.52 4.55
N LYS A 52 -5.39 -0.34 5.63
CA LYS A 52 -4.22 -1.16 5.94
C LYS A 52 -4.62 -2.62 6.21
N GLU A 53 -5.68 -2.84 6.99
CA GLU A 53 -6.19 -4.19 7.26
C GLU A 53 -6.64 -4.90 5.99
N LEU A 54 -7.30 -4.19 5.07
CA LEU A 54 -7.67 -4.76 3.76
C LEU A 54 -6.45 -5.17 2.93
N HIS A 55 -5.40 -4.34 2.90
CA HIS A 55 -4.15 -4.70 2.21
C HIS A 55 -3.47 -5.91 2.86
N ILE A 56 -3.46 -5.99 4.19
CA ILE A 56 -2.91 -7.13 4.92
C ILE A 56 -3.74 -8.39 4.64
N LYS A 57 -5.07 -8.28 4.60
CA LYS A 57 -5.97 -9.38 4.26
C LYS A 57 -5.64 -9.91 2.87
N LEU A 58 -5.56 -9.03 1.87
CA LEU A 58 -5.21 -9.39 0.50
C LEU A 58 -3.82 -10.03 0.39
N GLN A 59 -2.81 -9.52 1.10
CA GLN A 59 -1.46 -10.10 1.10
C GLN A 59 -1.38 -11.48 1.78
N ARG A 60 -2.31 -11.77 2.69
CA ARG A 60 -2.40 -13.04 3.39
C ARG A 60 -3.35 -14.02 2.71
N LEU A 61 -4.11 -13.59 1.71
CA LEU A 61 -4.99 -14.46 0.96
C LEU A 61 -4.13 -15.48 0.20
N HIS A 62 -4.45 -16.75 0.38
CA HIS A 62 -3.89 -17.88 -0.36
C HIS A 62 -5.02 -18.90 -0.57
N GLN A 63 -4.85 -19.86 -1.48
CA GLN A 63 -5.93 -20.81 -1.78
C GLN A 63 -6.30 -21.63 -0.53
N GLY A 64 -5.32 -22.17 0.20
CA GLY A 64 -5.57 -22.98 1.39
C GLY A 64 -6.54 -24.14 1.09
N PRO A 65 -7.54 -24.37 1.96
CA PRO A 65 -8.55 -25.40 1.75
C PRO A 65 -9.65 -25.00 0.75
N PHE A 66 -9.64 -23.76 0.21
CA PHE A 66 -10.68 -23.29 -0.69
C PHE A 66 -10.55 -23.94 -2.08
N SER A 67 -11.68 -24.13 -2.75
CA SER A 67 -11.63 -24.42 -4.18
C SER A 67 -11.03 -23.23 -4.93
N VAL A 68 -10.48 -23.49 -6.11
CA VAL A 68 -9.89 -22.45 -6.97
C VAL A 68 -10.90 -21.34 -7.29
N GLU A 69 -12.18 -21.70 -7.46
CA GLU A 69 -13.26 -20.74 -7.71
C GLU A 69 -13.57 -19.86 -6.49
N GLU A 70 -13.68 -20.46 -5.29
CA GLU A 70 -13.89 -19.72 -4.04
C GLU A 70 -12.75 -18.75 -3.74
N TYR A 71 -11.50 -19.21 -3.90
CA TYR A 71 -10.32 -18.37 -3.75
C TYR A 71 -10.30 -17.21 -4.74
N HIS A 72 -10.54 -17.48 -6.04
CA HIS A 72 -10.57 -16.43 -7.06
C HIS A 72 -11.62 -15.36 -6.76
N LYS A 73 -12.82 -15.78 -6.35
CA LYS A 73 -13.91 -14.87 -5.98
C LYS A 73 -13.55 -14.01 -4.75
N GLU A 74 -12.93 -14.61 -3.73
CA GLU A 74 -12.52 -13.85 -2.54
C GLU A 74 -11.37 -12.87 -2.86
N MET A 75 -10.45 -13.25 -3.75
CA MET A 75 -9.41 -12.35 -4.27
C MET A 75 -10.00 -11.13 -4.97
N GLU A 76 -10.97 -11.31 -5.87
CA GLU A 76 -11.63 -10.20 -6.56
C GLU A 76 -12.38 -9.27 -5.58
N MET A 77 -13.05 -9.87 -4.59
CA MET A 77 -13.74 -9.13 -3.53
C MET A 77 -12.79 -8.28 -2.68
N ASP A 78 -11.63 -8.82 -2.32
CA ASP A 78 -10.63 -8.13 -1.52
C ASP A 78 -9.93 -7.02 -2.31
N LEU A 79 -9.62 -7.24 -3.59
CA LEU A 79 -9.11 -6.20 -4.51
C LEU A 79 -10.10 -5.04 -4.65
N LEU A 80 -11.39 -5.36 -4.86
CA LEU A 80 -12.45 -4.36 -4.96
C LEU A 80 -12.60 -3.56 -3.66
N SER A 81 -12.60 -4.26 -2.51
CA SER A 81 -12.72 -3.65 -1.19
C SER A 81 -11.54 -2.72 -0.89
N ALA A 82 -10.32 -3.11 -1.27
CA ALA A 82 -9.13 -2.30 -1.12
C ALA A 82 -8.99 -1.18 -2.16
N GLN A 83 -9.91 -1.11 -3.14
CA GLN A 83 -9.86 -0.20 -4.30
C GLN A 83 -8.55 -0.34 -5.11
N ILE A 84 -8.01 -1.55 -5.15
CA ILE A 84 -6.78 -1.86 -5.88
C ILE A 84 -7.15 -2.28 -7.30
N LYS A 85 -6.53 -1.65 -8.29
CA LYS A 85 -6.60 -2.08 -9.69
C LYS A 85 -5.28 -2.71 -10.07
N GLU A 86 -5.34 -3.98 -10.42
CA GLU A 86 -4.18 -4.71 -10.91
C GLU A 86 -4.23 -4.89 -12.41
N THR A 87 -3.04 -4.98 -13.00
CA THR A 87 -2.92 -5.50 -14.35
C THR A 87 -3.22 -7.00 -14.33
N ARG A 88 -3.71 -7.52 -15.46
CA ARG A 88 -3.94 -8.96 -15.60
C ARG A 88 -2.69 -9.77 -15.30
N GLU A 89 -1.53 -9.28 -15.71
CA GLU A 89 -0.23 -9.92 -15.48
C GLU A 89 0.10 -9.99 -13.98
N ALA A 90 -0.20 -8.94 -13.22
CA ALA A 90 0.01 -8.93 -11.76
C ALA A 90 -0.96 -9.89 -11.05
N THR A 91 -2.24 -9.91 -11.47
CA THR A 91 -3.23 -10.84 -10.93
C THR A 91 -2.84 -12.30 -11.21
N MET A 92 -2.40 -12.62 -12.43
CA MET A 92 -1.92 -13.97 -12.78
C MET A 92 -0.67 -14.37 -11.99
N ALA A 93 0.29 -13.46 -11.81
CA ALA A 93 1.49 -13.73 -11.04
C ALA A 93 1.17 -14.04 -9.57
N ARG A 94 0.25 -13.28 -8.95
CA ARG A 94 -0.22 -13.60 -7.59
C ARG A 94 -0.89 -14.96 -7.54
N PHE A 95 -1.83 -15.18 -8.44
CA PHE A 95 -2.63 -16.41 -8.47
C PHE A 95 -1.72 -17.65 -8.55
N LEU A 96 -0.72 -17.64 -9.44
CA LEU A 96 0.26 -18.74 -9.55
C LEU A 96 1.10 -18.90 -8.27
N HIS A 97 1.62 -17.80 -7.73
CA HIS A 97 2.42 -17.83 -6.50
C HIS A 97 1.63 -18.39 -5.32
N ASP A 98 0.35 -18.04 -5.19
CA ASP A 98 -0.48 -18.49 -4.08
C ASP A 98 -0.94 -19.94 -4.23
N LEU A 99 -1.05 -20.45 -5.46
CA LEU A 99 -1.23 -21.89 -5.72
C LEU A 99 0.03 -22.70 -5.39
N GLU A 100 1.22 -22.18 -5.71
CA GLU A 100 2.50 -22.86 -5.42
C GLU A 100 2.76 -23.04 -3.92
N ARG A 101 2.20 -22.16 -3.07
CA ARG A 101 2.34 -22.25 -1.60
C ARG A 101 1.55 -23.40 -0.97
N GLU A 102 0.63 -24.02 -1.70
CA GLU A 102 -0.18 -25.16 -1.24
C GLU A 102 0.42 -26.53 -1.59
N ILE A 103 1.51 -26.55 -2.38
CA ILE A 103 2.25 -27.76 -2.77
C ILE A 103 3.35 -28.06 -1.75
#